data_AF-A0A3M9ZK67-F1
#
_entry.id   AF-A0A3M9ZK67-F1
#
_cell.length_a   1.000
_cell.length_b   1.000
_cell.length_c   1.000
_cell.angle_alpha   90.00
_cell.angle_beta   90.00
_cell.angle_gamma   90.00
#
_symmetry.space_group_name_H-M   'P 1'
#
loop_
_entity.id
_entity.type
_entity.pdbx_description
1 polymer ?
#
loop_
_entity_poly.entity_id
_entity_poly.type
_entity_poly.pdbx_seq_one_letter_code
_entity_poly.pdbx_strand_id
1 'polypeptide(L)'
;GDRYGRERCRALDIAARIVFGVSVMDRQIEEYLVAMGAARSGIEKREERVRAVRRMSLSMRLEKIGEHIRDIDVKALQERVEGIREVRNALAHSTLDVNAGGSVGLDPKVKEYRTETLEATLGETESCNVLLREIFEAALMGKDATGGVA
;
A
#
# COMPACT_ATOMS: atom_id res chain seq x y z
N GLY A 1 -14.53 26.18 21.95
CA GLY A 1 -13.53 25.13 21.62
C GLY A 1 -14.03 24.25 20.49
N ASP A 2 -14.15 24.79 19.28
CA ASP A 2 -14.87 24.12 18.18
C ASP A 2 -14.00 23.88 16.91
N ARG A 3 -12.94 24.68 16.73
CA ARG A 3 -11.94 24.48 15.66
C ARG A 3 -11.05 23.26 15.90
N TYR A 4 -10.55 23.13 17.14
CA TYR A 4 -9.68 22.03 17.56
C TYR A 4 -10.34 20.65 17.41
N GLY A 5 -11.62 20.53 17.78
CA GLY A 5 -12.38 19.29 17.61
C GLY A 5 -12.53 18.88 16.14
N ARG A 6 -12.79 19.84 15.25
CA ARG A 6 -12.91 19.58 13.80
C ARG A 6 -11.58 19.17 13.15
N GLU A 7 -10.50 19.85 13.49
CA GLU A 7 -9.15 19.52 12.99
C GLU A 7 -8.74 18.11 13.44
N ARG A 8 -9.07 17.75 14.69
CA ARG A 8 -8.83 16.40 15.19
C ARG A 8 -9.66 15.33 14.47
N CYS A 9 -10.96 15.56 14.25
CA CYS A 9 -11.79 14.63 13.50
C CYS A 9 -11.30 14.45 12.06
N ARG A 10 -10.88 15.53 11.39
CA ARG A 10 -10.32 15.48 10.03
C ARG A 10 -9.03 14.67 9.97
N ALA A 11 -8.10 14.92 10.89
CA ALA A 11 -6.84 14.18 10.96
C ALA A 11 -7.04 12.68 11.19
N LEU A 12 -7.99 12.32 12.07
CA LEU A 12 -8.37 10.92 12.33
C LEU A 12 -8.97 10.25 11.08
N ASP A 13 -9.84 10.96 10.35
CA ASP A 13 -10.42 10.44 9.11
C ASP A 13 -9.35 10.17 8.05
N ILE A 14 -8.43 11.12 7.84
CA ILE A 14 -7.32 10.97 6.89
C ILE A 14 -6.43 9.78 7.30
N ALA A 15 -6.07 9.69 8.58
CA ALA A 15 -5.25 8.59 9.09
C ALA A 15 -5.92 7.22 8.87
N ALA A 16 -7.23 7.11 9.15
CA ALA A 16 -7.99 5.90 8.91
C ALA A 16 -8.02 5.52 7.42
N ARG A 17 -8.18 6.51 6.54
CA ARG A 17 -8.13 6.33 5.08
C ARG A 17 -6.76 5.89 4.58
N ILE A 18 -5.66 6.40 5.13
CA ILE A 18 -4.31 5.93 4.82
C ILE A 18 -4.17 4.46 5.23
N VAL A 19 -4.53 4.10 6.46
CA VAL A 19 -4.45 2.71 6.95
C VAL A 19 -5.25 1.76 6.06
N PHE A 20 -6.49 2.14 5.71
CA PHE A 20 -7.32 1.39 4.79
C PHE A 20 -6.70 1.30 3.39
N GLY A 21 -6.23 2.42 2.84
CA GLY A 21 -5.63 2.49 1.51
C GLY A 21 -4.37 1.63 1.38
N VAL A 22 -3.54 1.55 2.41
CA VAL A 22 -2.40 0.62 2.44
C VAL A 22 -2.85 -0.84 2.45
N SER A 23 -3.94 -1.14 3.16
CA SER A 23 -4.51 -2.50 3.18
C SER A 23 -5.04 -2.92 1.81
N VAL A 24 -5.64 -1.98 1.06
CA VAL A 24 -6.05 -2.19 -0.34
C VAL A 24 -4.81 -2.45 -1.22
N MET A 25 -3.77 -1.67 -1.05
CA MET A 25 -2.53 -1.79 -1.84
C MET A 25 -1.84 -3.13 -1.64
N ASP A 26 -1.67 -3.55 -0.38
CA ASP A 26 -1.11 -4.86 -0.02
C ASP A 26 -1.95 -5.99 -0.64
N ARG A 27 -3.29 -5.85 -0.61
CA ARG A 27 -4.21 -6.82 -1.20
C ARG A 27 -4.10 -6.90 -2.72
N GLN A 28 -4.00 -5.77 -3.43
CA GLN A 28 -3.81 -5.77 -4.89
C GLN A 28 -2.52 -6.51 -5.29
N ILE A 29 -1.41 -6.23 -4.59
CA ILE A 29 -0.12 -6.92 -4.80
C ILE A 29 -0.26 -8.43 -4.53
N GLU A 30 -0.92 -8.81 -3.44
CA GLU A 30 -1.17 -10.21 -3.10
C GLU A 30 -2.00 -10.94 -4.17
N GLU A 31 -3.11 -10.34 -4.58
CA GLU A 31 -4.02 -10.92 -5.57
C GLU A 31 -3.35 -11.11 -6.92
N TYR A 32 -2.58 -10.11 -7.37
CA TYR A 32 -1.81 -10.20 -8.60
C TYR A 32 -0.76 -11.33 -8.56
N LEU A 33 0.06 -11.38 -7.50
CA LEU A 33 1.09 -12.42 -7.37
C LEU A 33 0.51 -13.83 -7.25
N VAL A 34 -0.66 -13.97 -6.62
CA VAL A 34 -1.38 -15.25 -6.56
C VAL A 34 -1.93 -15.64 -7.94
N ALA A 35 -2.47 -14.69 -8.71
CA ALA A 35 -2.97 -14.93 -10.07
C ALA A 35 -1.82 -15.30 -11.03
N MET A 36 -0.63 -14.75 -10.82
CA MET A 36 0.55 -15.06 -11.62
C MET A 36 1.23 -16.38 -11.23
N GLY A 37 0.78 -17.05 -10.17
CA GLY A 37 1.41 -18.29 -9.71
C GLY A 37 2.80 -18.06 -9.12
N ALA A 38 3.06 -16.85 -8.60
CA ALA A 38 4.36 -16.48 -8.05
C ALA A 38 4.68 -17.21 -6.72
N ALA A 39 3.68 -17.85 -6.11
CA ALA A 39 3.85 -18.82 -5.03
C ALA A 39 4.37 -20.16 -5.58
N ARG A 40 5.29 -20.83 -4.86
CA ARG A 40 5.97 -22.08 -5.26
C ARG A 40 5.09 -23.02 -6.10
N SER A 41 5.65 -23.55 -7.19
CA SER A 41 5.02 -24.59 -8.01
C SER A 41 4.58 -25.77 -7.12
N GLY A 42 3.32 -26.22 -7.28
CA GLY A 42 2.76 -27.33 -6.52
C GLY A 42 1.82 -26.94 -5.36
N ILE A 43 1.59 -25.65 -5.11
CA ILE A 43 0.54 -25.20 -4.18
C ILE A 43 -0.79 -25.07 -4.92
N GLU A 44 -1.65 -26.08 -4.78
CA GLU A 44 -2.97 -26.12 -5.42
C GLU A 44 -3.97 -25.16 -4.75
N LYS A 45 -3.90 -25.01 -3.42
CA LYS A 45 -4.85 -24.20 -2.65
C LYS A 45 -4.52 -22.71 -2.67
N ARG A 46 -5.50 -21.89 -3.08
CA ARG A 46 -5.37 -20.41 -3.13
C ARG A 46 -4.93 -19.80 -1.80
N GLU A 47 -5.47 -20.27 -0.68
CA GLU A 47 -5.13 -19.75 0.66
C GLU A 47 -3.65 -19.96 1.01
N GLU A 48 -3.09 -21.10 0.62
CA GLU A 48 -1.68 -21.41 0.85
C GLU A 48 -0.79 -20.55 -0.05
N ARG A 49 -1.22 -20.24 -1.27
CA ARG A 49 -0.55 -19.27 -2.16
C ARG A 49 -0.55 -17.87 -1.54
N VAL A 50 -1.68 -17.41 -1.01
CA VAL A 50 -1.78 -16.11 -0.31
C VAL A 50 -0.84 -16.08 0.89
N ARG A 51 -0.82 -17.13 1.72
CA ARG A 51 0.12 -17.22 2.87
C ARG A 51 1.58 -17.25 2.43
N ALA A 52 1.90 -17.85 1.28
CA ALA A 52 3.25 -17.84 0.73
C ALA A 52 3.66 -16.43 0.29
N VAL A 53 2.80 -15.72 -0.44
CA VAL A 53 3.03 -14.33 -0.87
C VAL A 53 3.17 -13.39 0.34
N ARG A 54 2.33 -13.54 1.36
CA ARG A 54 2.41 -12.74 2.60
C ARG A 54 3.71 -12.92 3.40
N ARG A 55 4.38 -14.06 3.23
CA ARG A 55 5.69 -14.31 3.86
C ARG A 55 6.85 -13.67 3.10
N MET A 56 6.62 -13.18 1.88
CA MET A 56 7.63 -12.45 1.10
C MET A 56 7.77 -11.03 1.62
N SER A 57 8.99 -10.50 1.59
CA SER A 57 9.23 -9.07 1.80
C SER A 57 8.53 -8.23 0.73
N LEU A 58 8.32 -6.94 0.99
CA LEU A 58 7.78 -6.04 -0.02
C LEU A 58 8.67 -6.02 -1.27
N SER A 59 9.99 -5.88 -1.09
CA SER A 59 10.96 -5.88 -2.19
C SER A 59 10.83 -7.14 -3.04
N MET A 60 10.75 -8.33 -2.43
CA MET A 60 10.57 -9.59 -3.16
C MET A 60 9.22 -9.66 -3.90
N ARG A 61 8.15 -9.11 -3.33
CA ARG A 61 6.84 -9.02 -3.99
C ARG A 61 6.91 -8.12 -5.24
N LEU A 62 7.58 -6.97 -5.13
CA LEU A 62 7.71 -6.00 -6.21
C LEU A 62 8.70 -6.46 -7.29
N GLU A 63 9.80 -7.11 -6.92
CA GLU A 63 10.73 -7.76 -7.85
C GLU A 63 9.99 -8.77 -8.74
N LYS A 64 9.18 -9.64 -8.13
CA LYS A 64 8.32 -10.59 -8.86
C LYS A 64 7.34 -9.91 -9.79
N ILE A 65 6.79 -8.76 -9.40
CA ILE A 65 5.94 -7.96 -10.30
C ILE A 65 6.76 -7.48 -11.50
N GLY A 66 7.98 -6.97 -11.30
CA GLY A 66 8.87 -6.53 -12.38
C GLY A 66 9.30 -7.63 -13.33
N GLU A 67 9.49 -8.86 -12.85
CA GLU A 67 9.74 -10.03 -13.70
C GLU A 67 8.59 -10.27 -14.69
N HIS A 68 7.35 -9.96 -14.28
CA HIS A 68 6.15 -10.14 -15.09
C HIS A 68 5.79 -8.91 -15.93
N ILE A 69 6.13 -7.71 -15.48
CA ILE A 69 5.77 -6.43 -16.10
C ILE A 69 7.04 -5.63 -16.37
N ARG A 70 7.61 -5.80 -17.57
CA ARG A 70 8.93 -5.23 -17.90
C ARG A 70 8.98 -3.70 -17.93
N ASP A 71 7.84 -3.06 -18.14
CA ASP A 71 7.75 -1.59 -18.28
C ASP A 71 7.54 -0.88 -16.94
N ILE A 72 7.55 -1.61 -15.81
CA ILE A 72 7.43 -1.02 -14.48
C ILE A 72 8.81 -0.68 -13.91
N ASP A 73 8.96 0.56 -13.44
CA ASP A 73 10.10 0.91 -12.59
C ASP A 73 9.84 0.37 -11.18
N VAL A 74 10.31 -0.85 -10.93
CA VAL A 74 10.18 -1.55 -9.64
C VAL A 74 10.77 -0.73 -8.50
N LYS A 75 11.89 -0.03 -8.75
CA LYS A 75 12.59 0.71 -7.71
C LYS A 75 11.77 1.95 -7.33
N ALA A 76 11.30 2.72 -8.31
CA ALA A 76 10.45 3.87 -8.04
C ALA A 76 9.13 3.47 -7.36
N LEU A 77 8.54 2.33 -7.75
CA LEU A 77 7.35 1.80 -7.08
C LEU A 77 7.64 1.40 -5.64
N GLN A 78 8.78 0.72 -5.39
CA GLN A 78 9.17 0.32 -4.05
C GLN A 78 9.36 1.53 -3.13
N GLU A 79 10.11 2.55 -3.58
CA GLU A 79 10.33 3.78 -2.81
C GLU A 79 9.01 4.45 -2.43
N ARG A 80 8.05 4.53 -3.37
CA ARG A 80 6.71 5.08 -3.10
C ARG A 80 5.93 4.25 -2.08
N VAL A 81 5.88 2.93 -2.25
CA VAL A 81 5.12 2.05 -1.34
C VAL A 81 5.74 2.03 0.06
N GLU A 82 7.06 2.04 0.17
CA GLU A 82 7.77 2.10 1.45
C GLU A 82 7.47 3.41 2.18
N GLY A 83 7.55 4.56 1.51
CA GLY A 83 7.20 5.86 2.10
C GLY A 83 5.78 5.89 2.67
N ILE A 84 4.80 5.39 1.92
CA ILE A 84 3.41 5.30 2.39
C ILE A 84 3.29 4.35 3.60
N ARG A 85 3.99 3.21 3.57
CA ARG A 85 3.96 2.23 4.67
C ARG A 85 4.63 2.73 5.93
N GLU A 86 5.66 3.56 5.83
CA GLU A 86 6.27 4.22 6.99
C GLU A 86 5.25 5.09 7.72
N VAL A 87 4.48 5.90 6.98
CA VAL A 87 3.42 6.74 7.56
C VAL A 87 2.34 5.85 8.19
N ARG A 88 1.88 4.81 7.49
CA ARG A 88 0.91 3.86 8.06
C ARG A 88 1.41 3.19 9.34
N ASN A 89 2.67 2.78 9.38
CA ASN A 89 3.26 2.12 10.56
C ASN A 89 3.36 3.09 11.72
N ALA A 90 3.71 4.35 11.46
CA ALA A 90 3.68 5.39 12.48
C ALA A 90 2.25 5.56 13.02
N LEU A 91 1.23 5.64 12.15
CA LEU A 91 -0.18 5.75 12.56
C LEU A 91 -0.69 4.55 13.37
N ALA A 92 -0.24 3.33 13.05
CA ALA A 92 -0.71 2.10 13.70
C ALA A 92 -0.17 1.92 15.14
N HIS A 93 0.97 2.53 15.46
CA HIS A 93 1.65 2.38 16.75
C HIS A 93 1.55 3.60 17.64
N SER A 94 0.65 4.53 17.34
CA SER A 94 0.63 5.82 18.00
C SER A 94 -0.75 6.28 18.40
N THR A 95 -0.81 6.88 19.58
CA THR A 95 -1.97 7.63 20.03
C THR A 95 -1.97 8.94 19.24
N LEU A 96 -2.98 9.17 18.39
CA LEU A 96 -3.14 10.47 17.74
C LEU A 96 -3.45 11.52 18.81
N ASP A 97 -2.45 12.33 19.16
CA ASP A 97 -2.66 13.60 19.83
C ASP A 97 -2.68 14.71 18.79
N VAL A 98 -3.60 15.65 18.90
CA VAL A 98 -3.71 16.75 17.93
C VAL A 98 -3.27 17.99 18.64
N ASN A 99 -2.06 18.46 18.38
CA ASN A 99 -1.49 19.58 19.12
C ASN A 99 -2.15 20.90 18.70
N ALA A 100 -2.13 21.88 19.61
CA ALA A 100 -2.52 23.25 19.28
C ALA A 100 -1.59 23.78 18.17
N GLY A 101 -2.10 23.85 16.94
CA GLY A 101 -1.31 24.17 15.74
C GLY A 101 -1.58 23.27 14.52
N GLY A 102 -2.44 22.26 14.62
CA GLY A 102 -2.89 21.45 13.48
C GLY A 102 -1.94 20.31 13.09
N SER A 103 -0.98 19.98 13.95
CA SER A 103 -0.16 18.77 13.84
C SER A 103 -0.81 17.60 14.58
N VAL A 104 -0.64 16.41 14.03
CA VAL A 104 -0.91 15.16 14.73
C VAL A 104 0.42 14.71 15.33
N GLY A 105 0.53 14.88 16.65
CA GLY A 105 1.55 14.26 17.46
C GLY A 105 1.24 12.78 17.60
N LEU A 106 2.18 11.95 17.19
CA LEU A 106 2.20 10.53 17.45
C LEU A 106 3.29 10.37 18.50
N ASP A 107 2.96 10.26 19.80
CA ASP A 107 3.88 10.09 20.96
C ASP A 107 5.12 11.05 21.01
N PRO A 108 5.53 11.64 22.14
CA PRO A 108 6.79 12.41 22.21
C PRO A 108 8.07 11.69 21.72
N LYS A 109 8.02 10.37 21.49
CA LYS A 109 9.10 9.56 20.89
C LYS A 109 8.92 9.19 19.40
N VAL A 110 7.79 9.51 18.77
CA VAL A 110 7.48 9.12 17.37
C VAL A 110 7.34 10.37 16.47
N LYS A 111 7.52 10.19 15.15
CA LYS A 111 7.49 11.27 14.15
C LYS A 111 6.15 12.03 14.23
N GLU A 112 6.18 13.35 14.40
CA GLU A 112 5.01 14.21 14.24
C GLU A 112 4.67 14.38 12.75
N TYR A 113 3.39 14.22 12.40
CA TYR A 113 2.91 14.49 11.05
C TYR A 113 1.98 15.69 11.06
N ARG A 114 2.26 16.67 10.18
CA ARG A 114 1.30 17.74 9.92
C ARG A 114 0.10 17.16 9.15
N THR A 115 -1.07 17.75 9.35
CA THR A 115 -2.28 17.36 8.58
C THR A 115 -2.02 17.40 7.07
N GLU A 116 -1.28 18.40 6.59
CA GLU A 116 -0.84 18.52 5.19
C GLU A 116 -0.02 17.31 4.71
N THR A 117 0.85 16.76 5.56
CA THR A 117 1.64 15.56 5.25
C THR A 117 0.76 14.32 5.18
N LEU A 118 -0.24 14.21 6.06
CA LEU A 118 -1.22 13.13 6.01
C LEU A 118 -2.09 13.23 4.73
N GLU A 119 -2.48 14.44 4.33
CA GLU A 119 -3.23 14.66 3.09
C GLU A 119 -2.42 14.33 1.85
N ALA A 120 -1.16 14.76 1.80
CA ALA A 120 -0.24 14.37 0.74
C ALA A 120 -0.05 12.85 0.67
N THR A 121 0.16 12.19 1.82
CA THR A 121 0.30 10.73 1.90
C THR A 121 -0.97 10.02 1.46
N LEU A 122 -2.15 10.54 1.81
CA LEU A 122 -3.42 9.98 1.37
C LEU A 122 -3.55 10.09 -0.16
N GLY A 123 -3.22 11.24 -0.74
CA GLY A 123 -3.20 11.42 -2.18
C GLY A 123 -2.23 10.45 -2.89
N GLU A 124 -1.04 10.25 -2.32
CA GLU A 124 -0.08 9.26 -2.81
C GLU A 124 -0.61 7.82 -2.69
N THR A 125 -1.29 7.50 -1.59
CA THR A 125 -1.91 6.19 -1.35
C THR A 125 -3.00 5.90 -2.39
N GLU A 126 -3.87 6.86 -2.66
CA GLU A 126 -4.93 6.75 -3.66
C GLU A 126 -4.34 6.63 -5.07
N SER A 127 -3.37 7.48 -5.43
CA SER A 127 -2.66 7.41 -6.70
C SER A 127 -1.97 6.07 -6.92
N CYS A 128 -1.29 5.55 -5.89
CA CYS A 128 -0.59 4.27 -5.98
C CYS A 128 -1.57 3.10 -6.17
N ASN A 129 -2.72 3.10 -5.49
CA ASN A 129 -3.75 2.07 -5.66
C ASN A 129 -4.40 2.09 -7.05
N VAL A 130 -4.56 3.27 -7.65
CA VAL A 130 -5.05 3.39 -9.04
C VAL A 130 -4.00 2.84 -10.01
N LEU A 131 -2.74 3.28 -9.86
CA LEU A 131 -1.63 2.84 -10.70
C LEU A 131 -1.46 1.31 -10.67
N LEU A 132 -1.42 0.71 -9.48
CA LEU A 132 -1.27 -0.73 -9.33
C LEU A 132 -2.43 -1.50 -9.96
N ARG A 133 -3.66 -1.03 -9.76
CA ARG A 133 -4.83 -1.64 -10.40
C ARG A 133 -4.73 -1.62 -11.92
N GLU A 134 -4.43 -0.47 -12.51
CA GLU A 134 -4.31 -0.32 -13.96
C GLU A 134 -3.22 -1.23 -14.54
N ILE A 135 -2.05 -1.25 -13.88
CA ILE A 135 -0.93 -2.10 -14.27
C ILE A 135 -1.31 -3.60 -14.19
N PHE A 136 -1.94 -4.03 -13.10
CA PHE A 136 -2.30 -5.43 -12.91
C PHE A 136 -3.44 -5.89 -13.82
N GLU A 137 -4.45 -5.05 -14.03
CA GLU A 137 -5.54 -5.35 -14.97
C GLU A 137 -5.00 -5.48 -16.40
N ALA A 138 -4.15 -4.55 -16.84
CA ALA A 138 -3.52 -4.62 -18.16
C ALA A 138 -2.66 -5.89 -18.33
N ALA A 139 -1.84 -6.22 -17.32
CA ALA A 139 -1.00 -7.41 -17.36
C ALA A 139 -1.80 -8.72 -17.41
N LEU A 140 -2.92 -8.79 -16.67
CA LEU A 140 -3.80 -9.96 -16.67
C LEU A 140 -4.60 -10.09 -17.98
N MET A 141 -5.11 -8.99 -18.54
CA MET A 141 -5.79 -9.00 -19.84
C MET A 141 -4.84 -9.34 -21.00
N GLY A 142 -3.60 -8.84 -20.95
CA GLY A 142 -2.57 -9.17 -21.94
C GLY A 142 -2.23 -10.66 -21.95
N LYS A 143 -2.27 -11.31 -20.78
CA LYS A 143 -2.04 -12.76 -20.64
C LYS A 143 -3.14 -13.60 -21.29
N ASP A 144 -4.39 -13.15 -21.21
CA ASP A 144 -5.53 -13.84 -21.85
C ASP A 144 -5.51 -13.70 -23.37
N ALA A 145 -4.95 -12.60 -23.91
CA ALA A 145 -4.80 -12.38 -25.34
C ALA A 145 -3.66 -13.21 -25.98
N THR A 146 -2.64 -13.59 -25.20
CA THR A 146 -1.52 -14.44 -25.64
C THR A 146 -1.66 -15.88 -25.14
N GLY A 147 -2.89 -16.40 -25.08
CA GLY A 147 -3.23 -17.76 -24.63
C GLY A 147 -2.09 -18.76 -24.83
N GLY A 148 -1.72 -19.41 -23.72
CA GLY A 148 -0.51 -20.19 -23.56
C GLY A 148 -0.10 -20.99 -24.80
N VAL A 149 1.11 -20.69 -25.28
CA VAL A 149 1.93 -21.65 -26.00
C VAL A 149 3.09 -22.01 -25.07
N ALA A 150 2.90 -23.04 -24.25
CA ALA A 150 3.93 -23.94 -23.72
C ALA A 150 3.25 -25.09 -22.97
#